data_AF-N1ZPL4-F1
#
_entry.id   AF-N1ZPL4-F1
#
_cell.length_a   1.000
_cell.length_b   1.000
_cell.length_c   1.000
_cell.angle_alpha   90.00
_cell.angle_beta   90.00
_cell.angle_gamma   90.00
#
_symmetry.space_group_name_H-M   'P 1'
#
loop_
_entity.id
_entity.type
_entity.pdbx_description
1 polymer ?
#
loop_
_entity_poly.entity_id
_entity_poly.type
_entity_poly.pdbx_seq_one_letter_code
_entity_poly.pdbx_strand_id
1 'polypeptide(L)'
;MVAIYKNQKIAIECDGERYHSGEKKLREDMERQAILERLGWKFIRIRGSEYYRDPEKTIKRVIYELNEFGIEPESNQCNKDIEQHVTDLQQAVISRASHIMKEWEQTKAL
;
A
#
# COMPACT_ATOMS: atom_id res chain seq x y z
N MET A 1 -8.34 0.26 -7.40
CA MET A 1 -7.16 0.27 -6.49
C MET A 1 -6.07 1.11 -7.13
N VAL A 2 -5.17 1.73 -6.36
CA VAL A 2 -4.05 2.51 -6.92
C VAL A 2 -2.74 2.01 -6.31
N ALA A 3 -1.75 1.75 -7.17
CA ALA A 3 -0.37 1.47 -6.79
C ALA A 3 0.49 2.70 -7.06
N ILE A 4 1.32 3.08 -6.08
CA ILE A 4 2.19 4.26 -6.14
C ILE A 4 3.59 3.83 -5.72
N TYR A 5 4.59 4.23 -6.48
CA TYR A 5 6.00 4.07 -6.12
C TYR A 5 6.80 5.25 -6.66
N LYS A 6 7.45 6.00 -5.77
CA LYS A 6 8.09 7.29 -6.09
C LYS A 6 7.10 8.22 -6.83
N ASN A 7 7.39 8.53 -8.10
CA ASN A 7 6.54 9.38 -8.94
C ASN A 7 5.59 8.58 -9.87
N GLN A 8 5.68 7.25 -9.88
CA GLN A 8 4.86 6.38 -10.72
C GLN A 8 3.50 6.13 -10.05
N LYS A 9 2.42 6.23 -10.84
CA LYS A 9 1.04 6.00 -10.38
C LYS A 9 0.32 5.09 -11.35
N ILE A 10 -0.24 4.01 -10.83
CA ILE A 10 -0.93 2.99 -11.63
C ILE A 10 -2.29 2.73 -11.02
N ALA A 11 -3.34 2.88 -11.82
CA ALA A 11 -4.68 2.46 -11.45
C ALA A 11 -4.86 0.98 -11.81
N ILE A 12 -5.27 0.17 -10.81
CA ILE A 12 -5.62 -1.23 -11.00
C ILE A 12 -7.13 -1.36 -10.87
N GLU A 13 -7.78 -1.78 -11.94
CA GLU A 13 -9.23 -1.90 -12.06
C GLU A 13 -9.60 -3.36 -12.33
N CYS A 14 -10.61 -3.86 -11.61
CA CYS A 14 -11.19 -5.17 -11.86
C CYS A 14 -12.58 -4.97 -12.47
N ASP A 15 -12.66 -5.15 -13.78
CA ASP A 15 -13.86 -4.89 -14.57
C ASP A 15 -14.75 -6.14 -14.57
N GLY A 16 -15.93 -6.03 -13.96
CA GLY A 16 -16.99 -7.03 -14.01
C GLY A 16 -18.06 -6.69 -15.05
N GLU A 17 -18.59 -7.69 -15.75
CA GLU A 17 -19.59 -7.53 -16.83
C GLU A 17 -20.88 -6.79 -16.42
N ARG A 18 -21.19 -6.72 -15.11
CA ARG A 18 -22.44 -6.13 -14.59
C ARG A 18 -22.53 -4.60 -14.60
N TYR A 19 -21.46 -3.86 -14.90
CA TYR A 19 -21.46 -2.40 -14.80
C TYR A 19 -21.29 -1.70 -16.16
N HIS A 20 -22.22 -1.95 -17.09
CA HIS A 20 -22.33 -1.17 -18.32
C HIS A 20 -23.42 -0.10 -18.14
N SER A 21 -23.12 0.93 -17.36
CA SER A 21 -24.08 1.99 -17.07
C SER A 21 -24.07 3.10 -18.13
N GLY A 22 -24.78 2.93 -19.24
CA GLY A 22 -25.24 4.00 -20.15
C GLY A 22 -24.15 4.75 -20.95
N GLU A 23 -24.52 5.24 -22.15
CA GLU A 23 -23.60 5.94 -23.07
C GLU A 23 -22.93 7.18 -22.46
N LYS A 24 -23.63 7.90 -21.58
CA LYS A 24 -23.11 9.11 -20.94
C LYS A 24 -21.95 8.82 -19.99
N LYS A 25 -22.06 7.78 -19.14
CA LYS A 25 -20.97 7.46 -18.20
C LYS A 25 -19.77 6.87 -18.91
N LEU A 26 -19.98 6.12 -19.99
CA LEU A 26 -18.90 5.61 -20.82
C LEU A 26 -18.03 6.77 -21.34
N ARG A 27 -18.66 7.84 -21.83
CA ARG A 27 -17.95 9.03 -22.31
C ARG A 27 -17.19 9.74 -21.18
N GLU A 28 -17.81 9.91 -20.02
CA GLU A 28 -17.16 10.53 -18.84
C GLU A 28 -15.96 9.69 -18.36
N ASP A 29 -16.06 8.37 -18.38
CA ASP A 29 -14.96 7.46 -18.01
C ASP A 29 -13.83 7.49 -19.03
N MET A 30 -14.15 7.53 -20.32
CA MET A 30 -13.15 7.71 -21.39
C MET A 30 -12.40 9.04 -21.26
N GLU A 31 -13.12 10.13 -21.00
CA GLU A 31 -12.53 11.46 -20.80
C GLU A 31 -11.62 11.47 -19.56
N ARG A 32 -12.08 10.88 -18.45
CA ARG A 32 -11.27 10.74 -17.23
C ARG A 32 -10.01 9.92 -17.46
N GLN A 33 -10.11 8.78 -18.13
CA GLN A 33 -8.95 7.93 -18.43
C GLN A 33 -7.95 8.70 -19.31
N ALA A 34 -8.41 9.36 -20.37
CA ALA A 34 -7.55 10.13 -21.26
C ALA A 34 -6.78 11.25 -20.53
N ILE A 35 -7.42 11.93 -19.57
CA ILE A 35 -6.76 12.94 -18.75
C ILE A 35 -5.68 12.31 -17.86
N LEU A 36 -5.99 11.20 -17.18
CA LEU A 36 -5.05 10.54 -16.28
C LEU A 36 -3.84 9.98 -17.03
N GLU A 37 -4.04 9.37 -18.19
CA GLU A 37 -2.95 8.88 -19.04
C GLU A 37 -2.02 10.01 -19.51
N ARG A 38 -2.58 11.19 -19.86
CA ARG A 38 -1.78 12.39 -20.18
C ARG A 38 -0.95 12.89 -19.01
N LEU A 39 -1.42 12.69 -17.78
CA LEU A 39 -0.70 13.02 -16.55
C LEU A 39 0.30 11.92 -16.14
N GLY A 40 0.52 10.91 -16.99
CA GLY A 40 1.49 9.85 -16.77
C GLY A 40 0.96 8.64 -16.00
N TRP A 41 -0.35 8.58 -15.73
CA TRP A 41 -0.93 7.38 -15.11
C TRP A 41 -0.90 6.20 -16.08
N LYS A 42 -0.69 5.01 -15.53
CA LYS A 42 -0.90 3.74 -16.23
C LYS A 42 -2.10 3.01 -15.65
N PHE A 43 -2.66 2.09 -16.43
CA PHE A 43 -3.83 1.32 -16.06
C PHE A 43 -3.55 -0.17 -16.25
N ILE A 44 -3.83 -0.96 -15.22
CA ILE A 44 -3.88 -2.42 -15.30
C ILE A 44 -5.34 -2.81 -15.13
N ARG A 45 -5.95 -3.30 -16.21
CA ARG A 45 -7.32 -3.82 -16.20
C ARG A 45 -7.32 -5.33 -16.05
N ILE A 46 -8.12 -5.82 -15.12
CA ILE A 46 -8.33 -7.23 -14.83
C ILE A 46 -9.77 -7.55 -15.17
N ARG A 47 -10.01 -8.48 -16.09
CA ARG A 47 -11.39 -8.94 -16.32
C ARG A 47 -11.80 -9.82 -15.15
N GLY A 48 -12.99 -9.61 -14.60
CA GLY A 48 -13.49 -10.44 -13.51
C GLY A 48 -13.46 -11.93 -13.86
N SER A 49 -13.84 -12.28 -15.09
CA SER A 49 -13.80 -13.67 -15.58
C SER A 49 -12.39 -14.24 -15.72
N GLU A 50 -11.37 -13.42 -15.99
CA GLU A 50 -9.96 -13.82 -16.00
C GLU A 50 -9.54 -14.18 -14.57
N TYR A 51 -9.82 -13.29 -13.62
CA TYR A 51 -9.49 -13.50 -12.21
C TYR A 51 -10.20 -14.71 -11.62
N TYR A 52 -11.50 -14.87 -11.85
CA TYR A 52 -12.26 -16.01 -11.31
C TYR A 52 -11.85 -17.36 -11.91
N ARG A 53 -11.32 -17.38 -13.15
CA ARG A 53 -10.84 -18.61 -13.78
C ARG A 53 -9.51 -19.07 -13.21
N ASP A 54 -8.57 -18.15 -13.01
CA ASP A 54 -7.24 -18.44 -12.49
C ASP A 54 -6.69 -17.21 -11.74
N PRO A 55 -6.98 -17.10 -10.43
CA PRO A 55 -6.53 -15.97 -9.63
C PRO A 55 -5.01 -15.86 -9.58
N GLU A 56 -4.31 -16.99 -9.44
CA GLU A 56 -2.85 -17.00 -9.31
C GLU A 56 -2.17 -16.48 -10.56
N LYS A 57 -2.58 -16.97 -11.73
CA LYS A 57 -2.03 -16.50 -13.01
C LYS A 57 -2.34 -15.02 -13.24
N THR A 58 -3.55 -14.59 -12.90
CA THR A 58 -3.97 -13.19 -13.03
C THR A 58 -3.10 -12.29 -12.16
N ILE A 59 -2.89 -12.66 -10.89
CA ILE A 59 -2.02 -11.90 -9.98
C ILE A 59 -0.57 -11.89 -10.46
N LYS A 60 -0.03 -13.01 -10.97
CA LYS A 60 1.32 -13.05 -11.57
C LYS A 60 1.46 -12.08 -12.75
N ARG A 61 0.44 -11.97 -13.62
CA ARG A 61 0.41 -10.98 -14.71
C ARG A 61 0.44 -9.55 -14.17
N VAL A 62 -0.40 -9.25 -13.18
CA VAL A 62 -0.46 -7.91 -12.57
C VAL A 62 0.89 -7.53 -11.96
N ILE A 63 1.53 -8.44 -11.23
CA ILE A 63 2.88 -8.22 -10.65
C ILE A 63 3.90 -7.97 -11.77
N TYR A 64 3.87 -8.75 -12.84
CA TYR A 64 4.74 -8.54 -13.99
C TYR A 64 4.55 -7.14 -14.60
N GLU A 65 3.30 -6.72 -14.84
CA GLU A 65 3.01 -5.38 -15.38
C GLU A 65 3.45 -4.25 -14.44
N LEU A 66 3.25 -4.40 -13.12
CA LEU A 66 3.74 -3.44 -12.13
C LEU A 66 5.26 -3.27 -12.23
N ASN A 67 6.00 -4.38 -12.32
CA ASN A 67 7.46 -4.35 -12.46
C ASN A 67 7.89 -3.68 -13.77
N GLU A 68 7.22 -3.98 -14.89
CA GLU A 68 7.50 -3.33 -16.19
C GLU A 68 7.27 -1.82 -16.16
N PHE A 69 6.30 -1.36 -15.35
CA PHE A 69 6.06 0.06 -15.14
C PHE A 69 6.97 0.69 -14.07
N GLY A 70 7.92 -0.08 -13.52
CA GLY A 70 8.86 0.38 -12.50
C GLY A 70 8.24 0.58 -11.12
N ILE A 71 7.08 -0.05 -10.85
CA ILE A 71 6.53 -0.17 -9.50
C ILE A 71 7.09 -1.44 -8.87
N GLU A 72 8.00 -1.23 -7.93
CA GLU A 72 8.58 -2.29 -7.11
C GLU A 72 7.93 -2.28 -5.73
N PRO A 73 7.81 -3.44 -5.07
CA PRO A 73 7.39 -3.48 -3.68
C PRO A 73 8.38 -2.69 -2.82
N GLU A 74 7.87 -1.79 -1.98
CA GLU A 74 8.70 -1.09 -1.01
C GLU A 74 9.35 -2.12 -0.07
N SER A 75 10.65 -2.00 0.15
CA SER A 75 11.35 -2.88 1.07
C SER A 75 10.77 -2.68 2.48
N ASN A 76 10.54 -3.79 3.20
CA ASN A 76 10.11 -3.76 4.61
C ASN A 76 11.13 -3.11 5.57
N GLN A 77 12.20 -2.47 5.06
CA GLN A 77 13.20 -1.78 5.88
C GLN A 77 12.55 -0.67 6.72
N CYS A 78 11.66 0.14 6.13
CA CYS A 78 10.93 1.17 6.87
C CYS A 78 10.10 0.59 8.02
N ASN A 79 9.42 -0.54 7.82
CA ASN A 79 8.68 -1.22 8.89
C ASN A 79 9.61 -1.77 9.98
N LYS A 80 10.76 -2.34 9.60
CA LYS A 80 11.74 -2.83 10.57
C LYS A 80 12.37 -1.70 11.37
N ASP A 81 12.67 -0.57 10.75
CA ASP A 81 13.25 0.60 11.40
C ASP A 81 12.26 1.22 12.39
N ILE A 82 10.97 1.27 12.04
CA ILE A 82 9.88 1.73 12.93
C ILE A 82 9.71 0.77 14.11
N GLU A 83 9.63 -0.54 13.86
CA GLU A 83 9.50 -1.56 14.92
C GLU A 83 10.69 -1.51 15.88
N GLN A 84 11.91 -1.35 15.36
CA GLN A 84 13.11 -1.20 16.15
C GLN A 84 13.08 0.07 17.01
N HIS A 85 12.75 1.22 16.42
CA HIS A 85 12.64 2.49 17.16
C HIS A 85 11.58 2.46 18.27
N VAL A 86 10.42 1.82 18.02
CA VAL A 86 9.37 1.66 19.04
C VAL A 86 9.88 0.79 20.19
N THR A 87 10.59 -0.30 19.88
CA THR A 87 11.17 -1.20 20.87
C THR A 87 12.21 -0.48 21.74
N ASP A 88 13.08 0.32 21.12
CA ASP A 88 14.10 1.09 21.82
C ASP A 88 13.48 2.14 22.76
N LEU A 89 12.42 2.83 22.32
CA LEU A 89 11.69 3.78 23.15
C LEU A 89 11.02 3.10 24.35
N GLN A 90 10.38 1.95 24.13
CA GLN A 90 9.74 1.17 25.20
C GLN A 90 10.78 0.76 26.26
N GLN A 91 11.94 0.27 25.84
CA GLN A 91 13.02 -0.10 26.75
C GLN A 91 13.54 1.09 27.56
N ALA A 92 13.71 2.25 26.92
CA ALA A 92 14.14 3.47 27.59
C ALA A 92 13.14 3.92 28.66
N VAL A 93 11.84 3.88 28.35
CA VAL A 93 10.76 4.23 29.31
C VAL A 93 10.74 3.26 30.48
N ILE A 94 10.81 1.95 30.22
CA ILE A 94 10.84 0.92 31.28
C ILE A 94 12.06 1.11 32.18
N SER A 95 13.23 1.31 31.59
CA SER A 95 14.47 1.54 32.35
C SER A 95 14.34 2.77 33.24
N ARG A 96 13.85 3.89 32.69
CA ARG A 96 13.68 5.13 33.45
C ARG A 96 12.66 4.97 34.58
N ALA A 97 11.53 4.32 34.32
CA ALA A 97 10.52 4.05 35.34
C ALA A 97 11.08 3.18 36.47
N SER A 98 11.85 2.14 36.13
CA SER A 98 12.49 1.26 37.12
C SER A 98 13.48 2.01 38.03
N HIS A 99 14.21 2.98 37.49
CA HIS A 99 15.14 3.82 38.25
C HIS A 99 14.40 4.70 39.25
N ILE A 100 13.33 5.37 38.81
CA ILE A 100 12.50 6.23 39.66
C ILE A 100 11.88 5.42 40.81
N MET A 101 11.39 4.21 40.51
CA MET A 101 10.84 3.33 41.54
C MET A 101 11.89 2.95 42.60
N LYS A 102 13.12 2.62 42.18
CA LYS A 102 14.22 2.31 43.11
C LYS A 102 14.62 3.51 43.97
N GLU A 103 14.70 4.71 43.40
CA GLU A 103 14.98 5.94 44.16
C GLU A 103 13.91 6.17 45.23
N TRP A 104 12.64 5.95 44.90
CA TRP A 104 11.53 6.11 45.85
C TRP A 104 11.53 5.05 46.96
N GLU A 105 11.89 3.81 46.67
CA GLU A 105 12.05 2.75 47.68
C GLU A 105 13.18 3.08 48.67
N GLN A 106 14.33 3.57 48.17
CA GLN A 106 15.44 3.99 49.01
C GLN A 106 15.08 5.20 49.88
N THR A 107 14.31 6.15 49.34
CA THR A 107 13.87 7.34 50.09
C THR A 107 12.83 7.00 51.17
N LYS A 108 12.01 5.96 50.96
CA LYS A 108 11.03 5.47 51.95
C LYS A 108 11.66 4.61 53.06
N ALA A 109 12.83 4.03 52.81
CA ALA A 109 13.53 3.18 53.77
C ALA A 109 14.44 3.97 54.76
N LEU A 110 14.51 5.30 54.60
CA LEU A 110 15.14 6.27 55.50
C LEU A 110 14.09 6.96 56.38
#